data_AF-A0A2E0FIC7-F1
#
_entry.id   AF-A0A2E0FIC7-F1
#
_cell.length_a   1.000
_cell.length_b   1.000
_cell.length_c   1.000
_cell.angle_alpha   90.00
_cell.angle_beta   90.00
_cell.angle_gamma   90.00
#
_symmetry.space_group_name_H-M   'P 1'
#
loop_
_entity.id
_entity.type
_entity.pdbx_description
1 polymer ?
#
loop_
_entity_poly.entity_id
_entity_poly.type
_entity_poly.pdbx_seq_one_letter_code
_entity_poly.pdbx_strand_id
1 'polypeptide(L)'
;MKQISLLFLVFALAKLVNAQNESVSDFYFQEAQPSQVGEIVQIIGEVVGEYTREEDGNIVLIVARDSVYCRYPVVMFLSMSEVDSSEKIEIRKNKIYGVHESQGLPVQVIDDTAVFIHYAHELIFAPKISGVMKKQNGVYYFNYLEDNGLYTTIALSVGEDGLFLHSLDHSLVMPQIRRFSGLEEVELDGVKTFIASPSSQELSAFYEDSGFQDKIKYVRKN
;
A
#
# COMPACT_ATOMS: atom_id res chain seq x y z
N MET A 1 -37.79 -10.96 40.50
CA MET A 1 -37.19 -9.93 39.63
C MET A 1 -35.66 -9.80 39.72
N LYS A 2 -34.94 -10.50 40.61
CA LYS A 2 -33.46 -10.40 40.70
C LYS A 2 -32.66 -11.39 39.82
N GLN A 3 -33.25 -12.50 39.39
CA GLN A 3 -32.57 -13.51 38.55
C GLN A 3 -32.48 -13.12 37.06
N ILE A 4 -33.42 -12.32 36.55
CA ILE A 4 -33.45 -11.91 35.13
C ILE A 4 -32.31 -10.91 34.84
N SER A 5 -31.98 -10.03 35.80
CA SER A 5 -30.86 -9.08 35.67
C SER A 5 -29.48 -9.75 35.65
N LEU A 6 -29.30 -10.88 36.33
CA LEU A 6 -28.00 -11.57 36.37
C LEU A 6 -27.72 -12.31 35.05
N LEU A 7 -28.75 -12.89 34.44
CA LEU A 7 -28.62 -13.59 33.15
C LEU A 7 -28.26 -12.62 32.01
N PHE A 8 -28.86 -11.42 32.03
CA PHE A 8 -28.57 -10.36 31.05
C PHE A 8 -27.13 -9.82 31.20
N LEU A 9 -26.64 -9.70 32.43
CA LEU A 9 -25.28 -9.22 32.70
C LEU A 9 -24.22 -10.23 32.24
N VAL A 10 -24.45 -11.52 32.46
CA VAL A 10 -23.55 -12.60 32.01
C VAL A 10 -23.53 -12.70 30.48
N PHE A 11 -24.69 -12.54 29.82
CA PHE A 11 -24.75 -12.50 28.35
C PHE A 11 -24.05 -11.27 27.76
N ALA A 12 -24.16 -10.11 28.39
CA ALA A 12 -23.48 -8.89 27.97
C ALA A 12 -21.95 -9.00 28.14
N LEU A 13 -21.48 -9.58 29.26
CA LEU A 13 -20.06 -9.83 29.51
C LEU A 13 -19.47 -10.88 28.54
N ALA A 14 -20.20 -11.95 28.22
CA ALA A 14 -19.76 -12.94 27.23
C ALA A 14 -19.63 -12.37 25.82
N LYS A 15 -20.50 -11.41 25.43
CA LYS A 15 -20.39 -10.73 24.14
C LYS A 15 -19.24 -9.71 24.10
N LEU A 16 -18.91 -9.06 25.21
CA LEU A 16 -17.77 -8.15 25.29
C LEU A 16 -16.42 -8.88 25.21
N VAL A 17 -16.30 -10.07 25.82
CA VAL A 17 -15.10 -10.91 25.70
C VAL A 17 -14.92 -11.45 24.28
N ASN A 18 -16.01 -11.81 23.58
CA ASN A 18 -15.93 -12.28 22.20
C ASN A 18 -15.72 -11.16 21.16
N ALA A 19 -16.11 -9.91 21.46
CA ALA A 19 -15.88 -8.77 20.57
C ALA A 19 -14.42 -8.29 20.57
N GLN A 20 -13.63 -8.60 21.60
CA GLN A 20 -12.18 -8.36 21.62
C GLN A 20 -11.36 -9.51 21.01
N ASN A 21 -12.03 -10.60 20.60
CA ASN A 21 -11.43 -11.79 20.01
C ASN A 21 -11.78 -11.95 18.53
N GLU A 22 -12.10 -10.87 17.80
CA GLU A 22 -11.74 -10.85 16.38
C GLU A 22 -10.22 -10.95 16.33
N SER A 23 -9.73 -12.19 16.30
CA SER A 23 -8.32 -12.52 16.46
C SER A 23 -7.56 -11.80 15.36
N VAL A 24 -6.84 -10.75 15.76
CA VAL A 24 -5.78 -10.16 14.94
C VAL A 24 -4.93 -11.34 14.48
N SER A 25 -4.88 -11.52 13.17
CA SER A 25 -4.10 -12.58 12.56
C SER A 25 -3.32 -11.98 11.43
N ASP A 26 -2.20 -12.61 11.12
CA ASP A 26 -1.34 -12.21 10.01
C ASP A 26 -1.42 -13.25 8.89
N PHE A 27 -1.05 -12.83 7.68
CA PHE A 27 -0.92 -13.71 6.53
C PHE A 27 0.34 -13.39 5.75
N TYR A 28 1.11 -14.44 5.44
CA TYR A 28 2.31 -14.33 4.61
C TYR A 28 2.41 -15.48 3.62
N PHE A 29 3.19 -15.27 2.57
CA PHE A 29 3.68 -16.33 1.69
C PHE A 29 5.04 -16.82 2.18
N GLN A 30 5.30 -18.12 2.09
CA GLN A 30 6.61 -18.67 2.46
C GLN A 30 7.72 -18.25 1.48
N GLU A 31 7.37 -18.05 0.21
CA GLU A 31 8.29 -17.66 -0.86
C GLU A 31 7.72 -16.50 -1.68
N ALA A 32 8.59 -15.77 -2.37
CA ALA A 32 8.20 -14.74 -3.32
C ALA A 32 7.30 -15.31 -4.42
N GLN A 33 6.12 -14.72 -4.60
CA GLN A 33 5.09 -15.19 -5.53
C GLN A 33 5.17 -14.50 -6.90
N PRO A 34 4.91 -15.23 -8.00
CA PRO A 34 4.69 -16.69 -8.06
C PRO A 34 6.00 -17.46 -7.84
N SER A 35 5.98 -18.51 -7.00
CA SER A 35 7.18 -19.27 -6.61
C SER A 35 8.01 -19.80 -7.80
N GLN A 36 7.33 -20.28 -8.85
CA GLN A 36 7.94 -20.93 -10.02
C GLN A 36 8.51 -19.97 -11.08
N VAL A 37 8.32 -18.66 -10.91
CA VAL A 37 8.74 -17.65 -11.89
C VAL A 37 10.02 -16.97 -11.42
N GLY A 38 10.95 -16.78 -12.35
CA GLY A 38 12.21 -16.07 -12.09
C GLY A 38 12.01 -14.58 -11.78
N GLU A 39 12.94 -14.03 -10.99
CA GLU A 39 13.02 -12.59 -10.74
C GLU A 39 13.21 -11.80 -12.05
N ILE A 40 12.57 -10.64 -12.12
CA ILE A 40 12.86 -9.61 -13.10
C ILE A 40 13.32 -8.34 -12.39
N VAL A 41 14.19 -7.59 -13.04
CA VAL A 41 14.76 -6.34 -12.49
C VAL A 41 14.25 -5.10 -13.22
N GLN A 42 13.43 -5.27 -14.25
CA GLN A 42 12.91 -4.18 -15.05
C GLN A 42 11.45 -4.37 -15.48
N ILE A 43 10.73 -3.25 -15.49
CA ILE A 43 9.41 -3.09 -16.08
C ILE A 43 9.59 -2.57 -17.51
N ILE A 44 9.06 -3.31 -18.48
CA ILE A 44 9.20 -3.02 -19.92
C ILE A 44 7.82 -3.00 -20.57
N GLY A 45 7.66 -2.11 -21.56
CA GLY A 45 6.47 -2.03 -22.41
C GLY A 45 5.64 -0.79 -22.12
N GLU A 46 4.40 -0.80 -22.59
CA GLU A 46 3.50 0.35 -22.53
C GLU A 46 3.05 0.70 -21.11
N VAL A 47 3.26 -0.20 -20.15
CA VAL A 47 2.99 0.00 -18.72
C VAL A 47 3.85 1.12 -18.11
N VAL A 48 5.02 1.41 -18.67
CA VAL A 48 5.90 2.50 -18.21
C VAL A 48 5.26 3.86 -18.51
N GLY A 49 5.14 4.72 -17.51
CA GLY A 49 4.52 6.04 -17.64
C GLY A 49 3.97 6.61 -16.34
N GLU A 50 3.28 7.75 -16.46
CA GLU A 50 2.54 8.39 -15.36
C GLU A 50 1.04 8.06 -15.45
N TYR A 51 0.43 7.79 -14.30
CA TYR A 51 -0.97 7.47 -14.16
C TYR A 51 -1.55 8.21 -12.97
N THR A 52 -2.75 8.73 -13.10
CA THR A 52 -3.44 9.47 -12.05
C THR A 52 -4.45 8.56 -11.35
N ARG A 53 -4.51 8.58 -10.02
CA ARG A 53 -5.50 7.78 -9.26
C ARG A 53 -6.91 8.24 -9.65
N GLU A 54 -7.81 7.29 -9.92
CA GLU A 54 -9.16 7.60 -10.39
C GLU A 54 -9.97 8.40 -9.36
N GLU A 55 -9.82 8.06 -8.07
CA GLU A 55 -10.54 8.70 -6.97
C GLU A 55 -9.95 10.06 -6.56
N ASP A 56 -8.66 10.29 -6.82
CA ASP A 56 -7.97 11.54 -6.52
C ASP A 56 -6.96 11.90 -7.61
N GLY A 57 -7.35 12.89 -8.42
CA GLY A 57 -6.59 13.42 -9.54
C GLY A 57 -5.18 13.93 -9.20
N ASN A 58 -4.92 14.21 -7.92
CA ASN A 58 -3.64 14.77 -7.47
C ASN A 58 -2.61 13.71 -7.10
N ILE A 59 -3.03 12.46 -6.94
CA ILE A 59 -2.16 11.32 -6.66
C ILE A 59 -1.73 10.71 -7.99
N VAL A 60 -0.42 10.69 -8.23
CA VAL A 60 0.17 10.20 -9.48
C VAL A 60 1.06 9.00 -9.19
N LEU A 61 0.70 7.85 -9.75
CA LEU A 61 1.55 6.67 -9.83
C LEU A 61 2.51 6.82 -11.00
N ILE A 62 3.80 6.60 -10.76
CA ILE A 62 4.84 6.67 -11.76
C ILE A 62 5.48 5.30 -11.86
N VAL A 63 5.30 4.65 -13.01
CA VAL A 63 5.93 3.38 -13.34
C VAL A 63 7.15 3.67 -14.19
N ALA A 64 8.32 3.65 -13.56
CA ALA A 64 9.61 3.70 -14.24
C ALA A 64 10.07 2.29 -14.62
N ARG A 65 11.19 2.20 -15.34
CA ARG A 65 11.74 0.89 -15.74
C ARG A 65 12.28 0.08 -14.57
N ASP A 66 12.74 0.74 -13.53
CA ASP A 66 13.42 0.12 -12.38
C ASP A 66 12.67 0.32 -11.07
N SER A 67 11.54 1.02 -11.08
CA SER A 67 10.83 1.41 -9.87
C SER A 67 9.39 1.80 -10.16
N VAL A 68 8.58 1.73 -9.10
CA VAL A 68 7.21 2.22 -9.04
C VAL A 68 7.11 3.11 -7.82
N TYR A 69 6.65 4.34 -7.98
CA TYR A 69 6.49 5.28 -6.88
C TYR A 69 5.24 6.13 -7.04
N CYS A 70 4.74 6.61 -5.92
CA CYS A 70 3.61 7.52 -5.85
C CYS A 70 4.13 8.95 -5.65
N ARG A 71 3.49 9.93 -6.29
CA ARG A 71 3.67 11.35 -6.04
C ARG A 71 2.34 11.95 -5.62
N TYR A 72 2.31 12.65 -4.49
CA TYR A 72 1.10 13.30 -3.98
C TYR A 72 1.42 14.65 -3.33
N PRO A 73 0.48 15.61 -3.37
CA PRO A 73 0.68 16.90 -2.74
C PRO A 73 0.60 16.78 -1.21
N VAL A 74 1.47 17.51 -0.52
CA VAL A 74 1.47 17.72 0.93
C VAL A 74 1.35 19.20 1.17
N VAL A 75 0.34 19.59 1.95
CA VAL A 75 0.16 20.97 2.38
C VAL A 75 1.12 21.24 3.53
N MET A 76 1.95 22.25 3.35
CA MET A 76 2.94 22.69 4.31
C MET A 76 2.55 24.05 4.87
N PHE A 77 2.90 24.26 6.13
CA PHE A 77 2.63 25.48 6.86
C PHE A 77 3.93 25.95 7.50
N LEU A 78 4.22 27.24 7.38
CA LEU A 78 5.29 27.91 8.12
C LEU A 78 4.73 29.19 8.71
N SER A 79 5.08 29.48 9.95
CA SER A 79 4.79 30.80 10.51
C SER A 79 5.66 31.86 9.81
N MET A 80 5.14 33.07 9.65
CA MET A 80 5.90 34.19 9.09
C MET A 80 7.10 34.53 9.97
N SER A 81 7.04 34.29 11.28
CA SER A 81 8.19 34.45 12.17
C SER A 81 9.33 33.47 11.88
N GLU A 82 9.02 32.21 11.52
CA GLU A 82 10.03 31.25 11.06
C GLU A 82 10.62 31.64 9.70
N VAL A 83 9.80 32.20 8.80
CA VAL A 83 10.28 32.73 7.52
C VAL A 83 11.22 33.91 7.75
N ASP A 84 10.80 34.89 8.56
CA ASP A 84 11.53 36.13 8.81
C ASP A 84 12.85 35.92 9.59
N SER A 85 12.90 34.88 10.42
CA SER A 85 14.10 34.52 11.19
C SER A 85 15.08 33.61 10.44
N SER A 86 14.69 33.09 9.27
CA SER A 86 15.52 32.19 8.47
C SER A 86 16.37 32.95 7.46
N GLU A 87 17.67 32.69 7.44
CA GLU A 87 18.56 33.20 6.38
C GLU A 87 18.41 32.45 5.04
N LYS A 88 17.70 31.32 5.05
CA LYS A 88 17.58 30.42 3.88
C LYS A 88 16.24 30.54 3.17
N ILE A 89 15.19 30.92 3.89
CA ILE A 89 13.82 30.91 3.38
C ILE A 89 13.44 32.34 3.02
N GLU A 90 12.91 32.52 1.81
CA GLU A 90 12.47 33.84 1.33
C GLU A 90 11.13 33.69 0.60
N ILE A 91 10.18 34.58 0.90
CA ILE A 91 8.96 34.72 0.11
C ILE A 91 9.09 35.95 -0.80
N ARG A 92 9.02 35.72 -2.11
CA ARG A 92 8.98 36.80 -3.11
C ARG A 92 8.09 36.43 -4.29
N LYS A 93 7.31 37.40 -4.77
CA LYS A 93 6.41 37.24 -5.93
C LYS A 93 5.50 36.01 -5.81
N ASN A 94 4.83 35.84 -4.67
CA ASN A 94 3.94 34.72 -4.36
C ASN A 94 4.60 33.33 -4.47
N LYS A 95 5.91 33.27 -4.24
CA LYS A 95 6.67 32.02 -4.18
C LYS A 95 7.56 31.99 -2.95
N ILE A 96 7.64 30.82 -2.30
CA ILE A 96 8.57 30.52 -1.22
C ILE A 96 9.79 29.78 -1.78
N TYR A 97 10.98 30.28 -1.47
CA TYR A 97 12.28 29.73 -1.87
C TYR A 97 13.03 29.19 -0.65
N GLY A 98 14.01 28.33 -0.87
CA GLY A 98 14.84 27.77 0.21
C GLY A 98 14.24 26.53 0.90
N VAL A 99 12.96 26.24 0.66
CA VAL A 99 12.31 24.99 1.08
C VAL A 99 12.55 23.87 0.05
N HIS A 100 12.60 24.21 -1.24
CA HIS A 100 12.97 23.30 -2.31
C HIS A 100 14.28 23.78 -2.95
N GLU A 101 15.21 22.86 -3.21
CA GLU A 101 16.59 23.20 -3.59
C GLU A 101 16.69 23.95 -4.93
N SER A 102 15.83 23.61 -5.90
CA SER A 102 15.96 24.10 -7.28
C SER A 102 14.90 25.10 -7.75
N GLN A 103 13.82 25.35 -6.98
CA GLN A 103 12.72 26.20 -7.44
C GLN A 103 11.93 26.83 -6.29
N GLY A 104 11.26 27.94 -6.58
CA GLY A 104 10.28 28.54 -5.67
C GLY A 104 8.91 27.91 -5.82
N LEU A 105 8.28 27.55 -4.71
CA LEU A 105 6.94 26.94 -4.67
C LEU A 105 5.87 28.03 -4.54
N PRO A 106 4.71 27.92 -5.22
CA PRO A 106 3.59 28.82 -4.98
C PRO A 106 3.20 28.84 -3.50
N VAL A 107 3.04 30.05 -2.94
CA VAL A 107 2.69 30.25 -1.53
C VAL A 107 1.59 31.28 -1.39
N GLN A 108 0.70 31.07 -0.44
CA GLN A 108 -0.29 32.05 0.00
C GLN A 108 -0.06 32.32 1.48
N VAL A 109 0.01 33.60 1.86
CA VAL A 109 0.06 34.00 3.27
C VAL A 109 -1.36 34.28 3.74
N ILE A 110 -1.78 33.62 4.80
CA ILE A 110 -3.06 33.80 5.48
C ILE A 110 -2.72 34.17 6.92
N ASP A 111 -3.05 35.40 7.30
CA ASP A 111 -2.64 36.01 8.57
C ASP A 111 -1.12 35.92 8.79
N ASP A 112 -0.67 35.16 9.79
CA ASP A 112 0.74 34.95 10.14
C ASP A 112 1.30 33.62 9.61
N THR A 113 0.59 32.93 8.71
CA THR A 113 0.96 31.60 8.22
C THR A 113 1.13 31.58 6.71
N ALA A 114 2.31 31.16 6.25
CA ALA A 114 2.59 30.82 4.86
C ALA A 114 2.12 29.38 4.57
N VAL A 115 1.20 29.24 3.62
CA VAL A 115 0.63 27.97 3.16
C VAL A 115 1.11 27.68 1.75
N PHE A 116 1.71 26.52 1.53
CA PHE A 116 2.22 26.11 0.22
C PHE A 116 2.12 24.59 0.04
N ILE A 117 2.21 24.14 -1.21
CA ILE A 117 2.16 22.71 -1.55
C ILE A 117 3.56 22.25 -1.95
N HIS A 118 4.00 21.16 -1.32
CA HIS A 118 5.17 20.40 -1.73
C HIS A 118 4.71 19.01 -2.20
N TYR A 119 5.38 18.41 -3.18
CA TYR A 119 5.04 17.04 -3.60
C TYR A 119 5.95 16.06 -2.89
N ALA A 120 5.35 15.13 -2.13
CA ALA A 120 6.05 13.99 -1.59
C ALA A 120 6.17 12.89 -2.65
N HIS A 121 7.22 12.09 -2.53
CA HIS A 121 7.46 10.91 -3.33
C HIS A 121 7.60 9.70 -2.41
N GLU A 122 6.80 8.67 -2.66
CA GLU A 122 6.80 7.43 -1.89
C GLU A 122 7.14 6.27 -2.81
N LEU A 123 8.21 5.54 -2.48
CA LEU A 123 8.58 4.34 -3.21
C LEU A 123 7.59 3.22 -2.89
N ILE A 124 6.85 2.77 -3.91
CA ILE A 124 6.00 1.58 -3.78
C ILE A 124 6.89 0.36 -3.91
N PHE A 125 7.68 0.27 -4.98
CA PHE A 125 8.53 -0.88 -5.22
C PHE A 125 9.74 -0.54 -6.09
N ALA A 126 10.93 -1.02 -5.72
CA ALA A 126 12.07 -1.14 -6.63
C ALA A 126 12.74 -2.51 -6.43
N PRO A 127 13.01 -3.28 -7.50
CA PRO A 127 13.70 -4.56 -7.39
C PRO A 127 15.03 -4.40 -6.66
N LYS A 128 15.36 -5.36 -5.77
CA LYS A 128 16.56 -5.39 -4.92
C LYS A 128 16.64 -4.33 -3.81
N ILE A 129 15.79 -3.30 -3.84
CA ILE A 129 15.68 -2.31 -2.77
C ILE A 129 14.50 -2.70 -1.87
N SER A 130 13.31 -2.84 -2.46
CA SER A 130 12.07 -3.21 -1.75
C SER A 130 11.90 -4.73 -1.63
N GLY A 131 12.40 -5.49 -2.61
CA GLY A 131 12.28 -6.94 -2.61
C GLY A 131 12.40 -7.56 -4.00
N VAL A 132 11.65 -8.64 -4.25
CA VAL A 132 11.71 -9.43 -5.48
C VAL A 132 10.51 -9.14 -6.38
N MET A 133 10.77 -8.73 -7.62
CA MET A 133 9.72 -8.54 -8.64
C MET A 133 9.64 -9.77 -9.54
N LYS A 134 8.42 -10.23 -9.79
CA LYS A 134 8.14 -11.33 -10.74
C LYS A 134 7.05 -10.91 -11.71
N LYS A 135 6.95 -11.57 -12.87
CA LYS A 135 5.89 -11.29 -13.85
C LYS A 135 5.31 -12.58 -14.41
N GLN A 136 3.99 -12.70 -14.35
CA GLN A 136 3.25 -13.83 -14.92
C GLN A 136 1.95 -13.31 -15.54
N ASN A 137 1.61 -13.80 -16.75
CA ASN A 137 0.35 -13.47 -17.44
C ASN A 137 0.05 -11.95 -17.55
N GLY A 138 1.09 -11.14 -17.74
CA GLY A 138 0.95 -9.68 -17.84
C GLY A 138 0.82 -8.93 -16.51
N VAL A 139 0.75 -9.64 -15.39
CA VAL A 139 0.70 -9.10 -14.03
C VAL A 139 2.11 -9.07 -13.45
N TYR A 140 2.49 -7.94 -12.86
CA TYR A 140 3.70 -7.77 -12.07
C TYR A 140 3.38 -8.05 -10.61
N TYR A 141 4.18 -8.89 -9.96
CA TYR A 141 4.06 -9.20 -8.55
C TYR A 141 5.25 -8.61 -7.81
N PHE A 142 4.96 -7.77 -6.83
CA PHE A 142 5.92 -7.08 -5.98
C PHE A 142 5.94 -7.80 -4.64
N ASN A 143 7.02 -8.51 -4.37
CA ASN A 143 7.18 -9.30 -3.16
C ASN A 143 8.12 -8.61 -2.20
N TYR A 144 7.62 -8.30 -1.01
CA TYR A 144 8.39 -7.70 0.07
C TYR A 144 8.80 -8.81 1.02
N LEU A 145 10.08 -8.85 1.39
CA LEU A 145 10.56 -9.73 2.43
C LEU A 145 10.39 -8.99 3.76
N GLU A 146 9.56 -9.53 4.63
CA GLU A 146 9.30 -8.98 5.95
C GLU A 146 10.39 -9.40 6.95
N ASP A 147 10.45 -8.72 8.09
CA ASP A 147 11.47 -8.97 9.14
C ASP A 147 11.43 -10.41 9.68
N ASN A 148 10.28 -11.08 9.59
CA ASN A 148 10.10 -12.49 9.98
C ASN A 148 10.63 -13.50 8.94
N GLY A 149 11.17 -13.02 7.81
CA GLY A 149 11.70 -13.85 6.72
C GLY A 149 10.64 -14.41 5.76
N LEU A 150 9.38 -14.00 5.91
CA LEU A 150 8.26 -14.37 5.04
C LEU A 150 7.94 -13.23 4.08
N TYR A 151 7.08 -13.51 3.09
CA TYR A 151 6.76 -12.57 2.03
C TYR A 151 5.34 -12.03 2.12
N THR A 152 5.18 -10.72 1.89
CA THR A 152 3.92 -10.14 1.43
C THR A 152 4.00 -9.87 -0.07
N THR A 153 2.86 -9.85 -0.74
CA THR A 153 2.79 -9.62 -2.19
C THR A 153 1.70 -8.62 -2.51
N ILE A 154 2.02 -7.63 -3.33
CA ILE A 154 1.02 -6.83 -4.06
C ILE A 154 1.18 -7.08 -5.57
N ALA A 155 0.12 -6.86 -6.33
CA ALA A 155 0.12 -7.08 -7.76
C ALA A 155 -0.17 -5.78 -8.53
N LEU A 156 0.51 -5.56 -9.65
CA LEU A 156 0.23 -4.49 -10.59
C LEU A 156 -0.20 -5.12 -11.92
N SER A 157 -1.42 -4.84 -12.36
CA SER A 157 -1.93 -5.30 -13.65
C SER A 157 -2.39 -4.16 -14.54
N VAL A 158 -2.36 -4.42 -15.85
CA VAL A 158 -2.88 -3.52 -16.89
C VAL A 158 -4.23 -4.05 -17.33
N GLY A 159 -5.26 -3.20 -17.35
CA GLY A 159 -6.53 -3.49 -18.01
C GLY A 159 -6.85 -2.42 -19.07
N GLU A 160 -8.03 -2.54 -19.69
CA GLU A 160 -8.43 -1.68 -20.81
C GLU A 160 -8.42 -0.18 -20.46
N ASP A 161 -8.79 0.17 -19.22
CA ASP A 161 -8.95 1.55 -18.78
C ASP A 161 -7.82 2.08 -17.87
N GLY A 162 -6.70 1.36 -17.76
CA GLY A 162 -5.54 1.81 -16.99
C GLY A 162 -4.82 0.74 -16.18
N LEU A 163 -4.15 1.17 -15.12
CA LEU A 163 -3.42 0.32 -14.19
C LEU A 163 -4.20 0.06 -12.93
N PHE A 164 -3.95 -1.11 -12.36
CA PHE A 164 -4.57 -1.55 -11.14
C PHE A 164 -3.50 -2.07 -10.19
N LEU A 165 -3.37 -1.42 -9.04
CA LEU A 165 -2.58 -1.92 -7.94
C LEU A 165 -3.51 -2.70 -7.02
N HIS A 166 -3.19 -3.97 -6.82
CA HIS A 166 -4.00 -4.90 -6.03
C HIS A 166 -3.25 -5.28 -4.76
N SER A 167 -3.90 -5.08 -3.63
CA SER A 167 -3.48 -5.49 -2.30
C SER A 167 -4.31 -6.68 -1.84
N LEU A 168 -3.76 -7.39 -0.85
CA LEU A 168 -4.42 -8.50 -0.19
C LEU A 168 -4.79 -8.06 1.22
N ASP A 169 -6.07 -8.18 1.55
CA ASP A 169 -6.56 -8.17 2.93
C ASP A 169 -7.04 -9.58 3.26
N HIS A 170 -6.23 -10.33 3.98
CA HIS A 170 -6.49 -11.75 4.24
C HIS A 170 -7.75 -11.94 5.05
N SER A 171 -8.12 -10.99 5.90
CA SER A 171 -9.35 -11.07 6.71
C SER A 171 -10.59 -11.19 5.83
N LEU A 172 -10.56 -10.60 4.63
CA LEU A 172 -11.65 -10.60 3.69
C LEU A 172 -11.59 -11.76 2.69
N VAL A 173 -10.41 -12.34 2.45
CA VAL A 173 -10.20 -13.44 1.48
C VAL A 173 -9.78 -14.77 2.12
N MET A 174 -9.96 -14.93 3.43
CA MET A 174 -9.65 -16.19 4.12
C MET A 174 -10.32 -17.43 3.49
N PRO A 175 -11.57 -17.38 2.98
CA PRO A 175 -12.17 -18.54 2.30
C PRO A 175 -11.38 -19.00 1.07
N GLN A 176 -10.74 -18.07 0.35
CA GLN A 176 -9.89 -18.36 -0.81
C GLN A 176 -8.52 -18.87 -0.35
N ILE A 177 -7.91 -18.21 0.66
CA ILE A 177 -6.61 -18.62 1.23
C ILE A 177 -6.67 -20.05 1.76
N ARG A 178 -7.77 -20.45 2.42
CA ARG A 178 -7.96 -21.81 2.94
C ARG A 178 -8.00 -22.91 1.88
N ARG A 179 -8.05 -22.55 0.58
CA ARG A 179 -7.97 -23.51 -0.53
C ARG A 179 -6.54 -23.86 -0.91
N PHE A 180 -5.54 -23.14 -0.40
CA PHE A 180 -4.14 -23.47 -0.60
C PHE A 180 -3.79 -24.76 0.14
N SER A 181 -3.31 -25.76 -0.62
CA SER A 181 -2.88 -27.05 -0.08
C SER A 181 -1.69 -26.92 0.87
N GLY A 182 -0.80 -25.95 0.63
CA GLY A 182 0.34 -25.62 1.48
C GLY A 182 0.06 -24.49 2.47
N LEU A 183 -1.14 -24.42 3.05
CA LEU A 183 -1.46 -23.46 4.12
C LEU A 183 -1.15 -24.04 5.50
N GLU A 184 -0.32 -23.33 6.26
CA GLU A 184 -0.02 -23.63 7.66
C GLU A 184 -0.58 -22.54 8.58
N GLU A 185 -1.04 -22.94 9.76
CA GLU A 185 -1.45 -22.03 10.82
C GLU A 185 -0.46 -22.19 11.99
N VAL A 186 0.20 -21.09 12.35
CA VAL A 186 1.21 -21.04 13.41
C VAL A 186 0.93 -19.86 14.34
N GLU A 187 1.57 -19.84 15.50
CA GLU A 187 1.56 -18.67 16.40
C GLU A 187 2.95 -18.02 16.34
N LEU A 188 3.02 -16.77 15.88
CA LEU A 188 4.25 -15.97 15.84
C LEU A 188 4.06 -14.74 16.73
N ASP A 189 4.94 -14.55 17.70
CA ASP A 189 4.89 -13.43 18.65
C ASP A 189 3.54 -13.23 19.35
N GLY A 190 2.84 -14.33 19.62
CA GLY A 190 1.51 -14.33 20.25
C GLY A 190 0.36 -13.98 19.30
N VAL A 191 0.63 -13.88 17.99
CA VAL A 191 -0.33 -13.60 16.93
C VAL A 191 -0.53 -14.85 16.08
N LYS A 192 -1.81 -15.21 15.86
CA LYS A 192 -2.18 -16.29 14.95
C LYS A 192 -1.77 -15.89 13.53
N THR A 193 -0.89 -16.66 12.91
CA THR A 193 -0.32 -16.36 11.60
C THR A 193 -0.59 -17.49 10.62
N PHE A 194 -1.05 -17.12 9.43
CA PHE A 194 -1.27 -18.04 8.31
C PHE A 194 -0.12 -17.91 7.31
N ILE A 195 0.55 -19.03 7.01
CA ILE A 195 1.67 -19.06 6.07
C ILE A 195 1.28 -19.95 4.89
N ALA A 196 1.32 -19.40 3.68
CA ALA A 196 0.92 -20.12 2.47
C ALA A 196 2.09 -20.37 1.52
N SER A 197 2.09 -21.56 0.93
CA SER A 197 3.03 -21.98 -0.13
C SER A 197 2.26 -22.48 -1.34
N PRO A 198 1.50 -21.60 -2.03
CA PRO A 198 0.66 -22.00 -3.14
C PRO A 198 1.51 -22.45 -4.34
N SER A 199 1.01 -23.44 -5.06
CA SER A 199 1.46 -23.74 -6.42
C SER A 199 1.11 -22.59 -7.38
N SER A 200 1.75 -22.56 -8.55
CA SER A 200 1.43 -21.56 -9.57
C SER A 200 -0.04 -21.60 -10.02
N GLN A 201 -0.67 -22.79 -10.01
CA GLN A 201 -2.07 -22.94 -10.38
C GLN A 201 -3.00 -22.39 -9.29
N GLU A 202 -2.72 -22.69 -8.03
CA GLU A 202 -3.47 -22.16 -6.89
C GLU A 202 -3.36 -20.63 -6.80
N LEU A 203 -2.16 -20.06 -7.01
CA LEU A 203 -1.99 -18.61 -7.02
C LEU A 203 -2.74 -17.95 -8.19
N SER A 204 -2.71 -18.57 -9.37
CA SER A 204 -3.47 -18.05 -10.52
C SER A 204 -4.97 -18.09 -10.25
N ALA A 205 -5.49 -19.20 -9.74
CA ALA A 205 -6.88 -19.33 -9.34
C ALA A 205 -7.27 -18.36 -8.22
N PHE A 206 -6.37 -18.13 -7.26
CA PHE A 206 -6.56 -17.14 -6.21
C PHE A 206 -6.65 -15.72 -6.78
N TYR A 207 -5.77 -15.36 -7.72
CA TYR A 207 -5.85 -14.06 -8.41
C TYR A 207 -7.16 -13.91 -9.18
N GLU A 208 -7.58 -14.93 -9.93
CA GLU A 208 -8.83 -14.94 -10.71
C GLU A 208 -10.09 -14.88 -9.81
N ASP A 209 -10.06 -15.50 -8.63
CA ASP A 209 -11.14 -15.48 -7.63
C ASP A 209 -11.08 -14.25 -6.70
N SER A 210 -10.48 -13.16 -7.18
CA SER A 210 -10.34 -11.88 -6.46
C SER A 210 -9.62 -12.01 -5.10
N GLY A 211 -8.60 -12.87 -5.02
CA GLY A 211 -7.77 -13.02 -3.81
C GLY A 211 -6.94 -11.77 -3.49
N PHE A 212 -6.61 -10.97 -4.51
CA PHE A 212 -6.10 -9.60 -4.34
C PHE A 212 -7.25 -8.60 -4.60
N GLN A 213 -8.27 -8.63 -3.74
CA GLN A 213 -9.51 -7.89 -3.97
C GLN A 213 -9.42 -6.39 -3.72
N ASP A 214 -8.51 -5.93 -2.85
CA ASP A 214 -8.35 -4.51 -2.61
C ASP A 214 -7.61 -3.91 -3.80
N LYS A 215 -8.21 -2.90 -4.44
CA LYS A 215 -7.83 -2.51 -5.79
C LYS A 215 -7.91 -0.99 -5.96
N ILE A 216 -6.77 -0.40 -6.27
CA ILE A 216 -6.66 1.02 -6.59
C ILE A 216 -6.49 1.16 -8.11
N LYS A 217 -7.40 1.88 -8.76
CA LYS A 217 -7.32 2.18 -10.19
C LYS A 217 -6.55 3.48 -10.45
N TYR A 218 -5.68 3.42 -11.45
CA TYR A 218 -4.95 4.55 -11.99
C TYR A 218 -5.18 4.66 -13.50
N VAL A 219 -5.52 5.87 -13.97
CA VAL A 219 -5.81 6.16 -15.38
C VAL A 219 -4.58 6.81 -16.01
N ARG A 220 -4.24 6.40 -17.24
CA ARG A 220 -3.05 6.93 -17.92
C ARG A 220 -3.18 8.44 -18.13
N LYS A 221 -2.13 9.16 -17.78
CA LYS A 221 -2.07 10.60 -18.04
C LYS A 221 -1.79 10.82 -19.53
N ASN A 222 -2.72 11.49 -20.21
CA ASN A 222 -2.57 11.91 -21.61
C ASN A 222 -1.49 12.99 -21.77
#